data_AF-A0A2H6AAW3-F1
#
_entry.id   AF-A0A2H6AAW3-F1
#
_cell.length_a   1.000
_cell.length_b   1.000
_cell.length_c   1.000
_cell.angle_alpha   90.00
_cell.angle_beta   90.00
_cell.angle_gamma   90.00
#
_symmetry.space_group_name_H-M   'P 1'
#
loop_
_entity.id
_entity.type
_entity.pdbx_description
1 polymer ?
#
loop_
_entity_poly.entity_id
_entity_poly.type
_entity_poly.pdbx_seq_one_letter_code
_entity_poly.pdbx_strand_id
1 'polypeptide(L)'
;MAGSSAQCTPVNGRQGRLAVFIDHDSISDFKGADYRALLEFLKKGYGELVSVHVYSSATLKGDLRQELERFGCQVVDKLKDKQTFERALLRVVEEAFQKPKLRGRVVLVSRRRKLAPLVKKIADSGCTPIVVGHKGNPETALDKAVKEVKGEVHTVRKDPSGKLYWDDEPLPVPATLVSNNRASTRVSTNAAPAKAALGTGARSCTARPSAQCTPVNGRQGRLAVFIDHDNVGKLERNHYQALLEFLKGCYGGLARVYLCTRGDFDEIFRRALESLGDRYPITWWDRQLGTPTKVSAEAARSTSDSEFRSSGEVSFEELVRSVLPTLPTRVALVSGKNELGPLVKEIAASRRTPIVVAPTAKLGRGLREAVREVNGIKHEFAKNRLGKLLLDGKPLPVPATLVNNNPPLEPCPAPEREASGPSSAASPSNYGVSELAVFVDLENLSRLRRAPELLLRLEDLERQFGPVCEVRVYANPDLLRSFERSLPNRGPEVVPVETNGSVNIVSRYRVGDYLFDLIRVDTTGTVVDDVIKRDVRERLSELPKNVALLTGDADFVQLIREIAESERTPIIVASLGSASQKLERAAIQCGGVFIRLP
;
A
#
# COMPACT_ATOMS: atom_id res chain seq x y z
N MET A 1 30.90 25.01 34.86
CA MET A 1 29.70 24.38 35.43
C MET A 1 29.48 23.08 34.67
N ALA A 2 29.67 21.94 35.33
CA ALA A 2 29.45 20.62 34.71
C ALA A 2 27.94 20.37 34.63
N GLY A 3 27.40 20.29 33.40
CA GLY A 3 26.01 19.89 33.18
C GLY A 3 25.82 18.44 33.60
N SER A 4 24.88 18.20 34.51
CA SER A 4 24.37 16.87 34.85
C SER A 4 23.90 16.21 33.56
N SER A 5 24.56 15.14 33.12
CA SER A 5 24.01 14.25 32.10
C SER A 5 22.80 13.54 32.69
N ALA A 6 21.62 13.61 32.06
CA ALA A 6 20.47 12.80 32.47
C ALA A 6 20.77 11.32 32.26
N GLN A 7 21.42 10.72 33.25
CA GLN A 7 21.38 9.29 33.43
C GLN A 7 20.04 8.97 34.07
N CYS A 8 19.12 8.44 33.27
CA CYS A 8 18.00 7.69 33.82
C CYS A 8 18.59 6.50 34.59
N THR A 9 18.73 6.62 35.90
CA THR A 9 19.14 5.53 36.77
C THR A 9 18.02 4.48 36.77
N PRO A 10 18.30 3.24 36.34
CA PRO A 10 17.28 2.20 36.35
C PRO A 10 16.81 1.97 37.79
N VAL A 11 15.52 2.15 38.04
CA VAL A 11 14.93 1.87 39.36
C VAL A 11 14.96 0.35 39.59
N ASN A 12 15.92 -0.12 40.39
CA ASN A 12 16.00 -1.45 41.01
C ASN A 12 15.46 -2.65 40.19
N GLY A 13 16.28 -3.19 39.29
CA GLY A 13 16.34 -4.61 38.92
C GLY A 13 15.14 -5.27 38.22
N ARG A 14 13.95 -4.66 38.18
CA ARG A 14 12.81 -5.12 37.38
C ARG A 14 12.47 -4.05 36.34
N GLN A 15 12.72 -4.36 35.07
CA GLN A 15 12.27 -3.50 33.97
C GLN A 15 10.76 -3.34 34.08
N GLY A 16 10.29 -2.11 34.30
CA GLY A 16 8.87 -1.81 34.36
C GLY A 16 8.18 -2.12 33.03
N ARG A 17 6.88 -2.40 33.07
CA ARG A 17 6.06 -2.50 31.87
C ARG A 17 5.56 -1.11 31.46
N LEU A 18 5.69 -0.77 30.19
CA LEU A 18 5.37 0.54 29.63
C LEU A 18 4.26 0.44 28.59
N ALA A 19 3.18 1.20 28.78
CA ALA A 19 2.16 1.43 27.76
C ALA A 19 2.30 2.86 27.24
N VAL A 20 2.37 3.05 25.93
CA VAL A 20 2.61 4.36 25.29
C VAL A 20 1.43 4.73 24.40
N PHE A 21 0.88 5.91 24.63
CA PHE A 21 -0.23 6.48 23.86
C PHE A 21 0.22 7.78 23.24
N ILE A 22 0.22 7.84 21.91
CA ILE A 22 0.74 8.97 21.14
C ILE A 22 -0.40 9.65 20.39
N ASP A 23 -0.66 10.91 20.71
CA ASP A 23 -1.51 11.80 19.92
C ASP A 23 -0.69 12.40 18.78
N HIS A 24 -0.71 11.77 17.60
CA HIS A 24 0.05 12.23 16.44
C HIS A 24 -0.27 13.69 16.08
N ASP A 25 -1.53 14.11 16.25
CA ASP A 25 -1.93 15.49 15.94
C ASP A 25 -1.25 16.51 16.87
N SER A 26 -0.78 16.10 18.06
CA SER A 26 0.00 16.94 18.97
C SER A 26 1.50 17.00 18.60
N ILE A 27 1.98 16.11 17.73
CA ILE A 27 3.38 16.00 17.28
C ILE A 27 3.44 15.74 15.77
N SER A 28 2.62 16.46 15.00
CA SER A 28 2.40 16.19 13.57
C SER A 28 3.63 16.38 12.68
N ASP A 29 4.69 17.00 13.20
CA ASP A 29 5.99 17.19 12.55
C ASP A 29 6.94 15.99 12.71
N PHE A 30 6.55 14.98 13.49
CA PHE A 30 7.32 13.75 13.66
C PHE A 30 7.24 12.86 12.42
N LYS A 31 8.40 12.36 12.00
CA LYS A 31 8.61 11.35 10.95
C LYS A 31 8.95 10.00 11.59
N GLY A 32 9.01 8.91 10.81
CA GLY A 32 9.28 7.57 11.37
C GLY A 32 10.56 7.47 12.20
N ALA A 33 11.64 8.14 11.77
CA ALA A 33 12.88 8.21 12.55
C ALA A 33 12.68 8.85 13.93
N ASP A 34 11.82 9.87 14.02
CA ASP A 34 11.50 10.55 15.27
C ASP A 34 10.72 9.62 16.23
N TYR A 35 9.75 8.87 15.69
CA TYR A 35 9.02 7.85 16.44
C TYR A 35 9.93 6.75 16.97
N ARG A 36 10.84 6.24 16.12
CA ARG A 36 11.81 5.22 16.53
C ARG A 36 12.69 5.73 17.67
N ALA A 37 13.29 6.91 17.52
CA ALA A 37 14.15 7.49 18.55
C ALA A 37 13.41 7.70 19.87
N LEU A 38 12.17 8.20 19.83
CA LEU A 38 11.33 8.36 21.01
C LEU A 38 11.03 7.00 21.67
N LEU A 39 10.61 5.99 20.91
CA LEU A 39 10.26 4.68 21.46
C LEU A 39 11.49 3.93 22.03
N GLU A 40 12.64 4.02 21.38
CA GLU A 40 13.89 3.44 21.91
C GLU A 40 14.32 4.12 23.20
N PHE A 41 14.23 5.46 23.26
CA PHE A 41 14.50 6.20 24.48
C PHE A 41 13.57 5.79 25.61
N LEU A 42 12.26 5.73 25.35
CA LEU A 42 11.26 5.28 26.32
C LEU A 42 11.54 3.86 26.80
N LYS A 43 11.86 2.94 25.87
CA LYS A 43 12.19 1.55 26.19
C LYS A 43 13.40 1.45 27.12
N LYS A 44 14.44 2.25 26.84
CA LYS A 44 15.69 2.24 27.61
C LYS A 44 15.53 2.89 28.99
N GLY A 45 14.80 4.00 29.06
CA GLY A 45 14.64 4.77 30.29
C GLY A 45 13.56 4.24 31.24
N TYR A 46 12.47 3.70 30.69
CA TYR A 46 11.24 3.42 31.46
C TYR A 46 10.84 1.94 31.51
N GLY A 47 11.38 1.11 30.62
CA GLY A 47 11.20 -0.35 30.65
C GLY A 47 10.60 -0.95 29.37
N GLU A 48 10.10 -2.18 29.46
CA GLU A 48 9.61 -2.94 28.30
C GLU A 48 8.32 -2.34 27.72
N LEU A 49 8.33 -2.02 26.43
CA LEU A 49 7.13 -1.58 25.69
C LEU A 49 6.15 -2.75 25.52
N VAL A 50 5.04 -2.73 26.26
CA VAL A 50 3.99 -3.76 26.19
C VAL A 50 2.93 -3.40 25.16
N SER A 51 2.63 -2.11 25.02
CA SER A 51 1.68 -1.61 24.03
C SER A 51 2.05 -0.21 23.60
N VAL A 52 1.93 0.07 22.31
CA VAL A 52 2.14 1.39 21.73
C VAL A 52 0.99 1.69 20.80
N HIS A 53 0.25 2.76 21.07
CA HIS A 53 -0.90 3.17 20.27
C HIS A 53 -0.66 4.58 19.72
N VAL A 54 -0.80 4.76 18.41
CA VAL A 54 -0.68 6.05 17.73
C VAL A 54 -2.03 6.45 17.18
N TYR A 55 -2.52 7.58 17.65
CA TYR A 55 -3.83 8.10 17.31
C TYR A 55 -3.71 9.33 16.42
N SER A 56 -4.50 9.39 15.34
CA SER A 56 -4.62 10.58 14.50
C SER A 56 -6.06 10.86 14.09
N SER A 57 -6.44 12.14 14.03
CA SER A 57 -7.71 12.56 13.43
C SER A 57 -7.72 12.37 11.91
N ALA A 58 -6.56 12.41 11.26
CA ALA A 58 -6.41 12.15 9.84
C ALA A 58 -6.06 10.67 9.58
N THR A 59 -6.30 10.20 8.35
CA THR A 59 -5.72 8.93 7.90
C THR A 59 -4.22 9.10 7.77
N LEU A 60 -3.44 8.38 8.58
CA LEU A 60 -1.99 8.30 8.38
C LEU A 60 -1.76 7.48 7.11
N LYS A 61 -1.31 8.15 6.04
CA LYS A 61 -1.10 7.54 4.72
C LYS A 61 0.38 7.30 4.48
N GLY A 62 0.66 6.27 3.68
CA GLY A 62 2.00 6.02 3.13
C GLY A 62 2.97 5.42 4.15
N ASP A 63 4.23 5.82 4.01
CA ASP A 63 5.38 5.17 4.63
C ASP A 63 5.34 5.31 6.16
N LEU A 64 4.88 6.44 6.68
CA LEU A 64 4.79 6.68 8.12
C LEU A 64 3.91 5.64 8.83
N ARG A 65 2.75 5.27 8.25
CA ARG A 65 1.88 4.25 8.84
C ARG A 65 2.58 2.89 8.88
N GLN A 66 3.19 2.50 7.77
CA GLN A 66 3.90 1.22 7.66
C GLN A 66 5.10 1.17 8.62
N GLU A 67 5.84 2.27 8.75
CA GLU A 67 6.95 2.40 9.69
C GLU A 67 6.48 2.25 11.14
N LEU A 68 5.39 2.94 11.51
CA LEU A 68 4.79 2.81 12.85
C LEU A 68 4.35 1.37 13.13
N GLU A 69 3.66 0.72 12.19
CA GLU A 69 3.25 -0.68 12.31
C GLU A 69 4.47 -1.62 12.41
N ARG A 70 5.55 -1.36 11.67
CA ARG A 70 6.84 -2.08 11.78
C ARG A 70 7.51 -1.91 13.15
N PHE A 71 7.28 -0.80 13.84
CA PHE A 71 7.75 -0.59 15.21
C PHE A 71 6.84 -1.26 16.26
N GLY A 72 5.81 -2.00 15.83
CA GLY A 72 4.83 -2.65 16.70
C GLY A 72 3.75 -1.69 17.21
N CYS A 73 3.61 -0.49 16.63
CA CYS A 73 2.57 0.46 17.01
C CYS A 73 1.22 0.05 16.41
N GLN A 74 0.17 0.11 17.23
CA GLN A 74 -1.21 0.06 16.75
C GLN A 74 -1.65 1.46 16.30
N VAL A 75 -1.89 1.63 15.00
CA VAL A 75 -2.32 2.90 14.42
C VAL A 75 -3.84 2.98 14.39
N VAL A 76 -4.40 3.99 15.06
CA VAL A 76 -5.84 4.28 15.15
C VAL A 76 -6.13 5.64 14.51
N ASP A 77 -6.70 5.62 13.32
CA ASP A 77 -6.94 6.80 12.49
C ASP A 77 -8.42 6.99 12.10
N LYS A 78 -8.73 8.16 11.51
CA LYS A 78 -10.10 8.61 11.16
C LYS A 78 -11.04 8.80 12.35
N LEU A 79 -10.52 9.32 13.46
CA LEU A 79 -11.35 9.72 14.58
C LEU A 79 -12.14 10.98 14.16
N LYS A 80 -13.39 10.76 13.72
CA LYS A 80 -14.26 11.76 13.07
C LYS A 80 -14.56 12.97 13.95
N ASP A 81 -14.50 12.82 15.27
CA ASP A 81 -14.65 13.92 16.21
C ASP A 81 -13.67 13.79 17.40
N LYS A 82 -13.42 14.93 18.04
CA LYS A 82 -12.51 15.06 19.19
C LYS A 82 -12.96 14.24 20.41
N GLN A 83 -14.27 14.01 20.55
CA GLN A 83 -14.85 13.20 21.63
C GLN A 83 -14.63 11.69 21.39
N THR A 84 -14.51 11.26 20.14
CA THR A 84 -14.25 9.87 19.75
C THR A 84 -12.80 9.51 20.03
N PHE A 85 -11.87 10.46 19.88
CA PHE A 85 -10.49 10.30 20.34
C PHE A 85 -10.42 10.08 21.86
N GLU A 86 -11.09 10.94 22.63
CA GLU A 86 -11.11 10.84 24.10
C GLU A 86 -11.76 9.53 24.56
N ARG A 87 -12.88 9.14 23.95
CA ARG A 87 -13.56 7.86 24.25
C ARG A 87 -12.73 6.64 23.82
N ALA A 88 -12.09 6.66 22.66
CA ALA A 88 -11.24 5.57 22.21
C ALA A 88 -10.03 5.40 23.13
N LEU A 89 -9.39 6.51 23.51
CA LEU A 89 -8.25 6.51 24.42
C LEU A 89 -8.67 6.06 25.84
N LEU A 90 -9.80 6.57 26.36
CA LEU A 90 -10.38 6.11 27.63
C LEU A 90 -10.69 4.62 27.61
N ARG A 91 -11.29 4.12 26.52
CA ARG A 91 -11.61 2.70 26.35
C ARG A 91 -10.36 1.84 26.33
N VAL A 92 -9.30 2.23 25.61
CA VAL A 92 -8.06 1.45 25.59
C VAL A 92 -7.34 1.52 26.94
N VAL A 93 -7.39 2.65 27.64
CA VAL A 93 -6.90 2.76 29.03
C VAL A 93 -7.72 1.83 29.94
N GLU A 94 -9.05 1.88 29.88
CA GLU A 94 -9.92 1.00 30.67
C GLU A 94 -9.68 -0.49 30.33
N GLU A 95 -9.52 -0.86 29.07
CA GLU A 95 -9.20 -2.22 28.61
C GLU A 95 -7.77 -2.66 29.03
N ALA A 96 -6.80 -1.75 28.98
CA ALA A 96 -5.43 -2.01 29.41
C ALA A 96 -5.36 -2.21 30.93
N PHE A 97 -6.10 -1.41 31.72
CA PHE A 97 -5.99 -1.41 33.19
C PHE A 97 -7.08 -2.20 33.93
N GLN A 98 -8.10 -2.71 33.24
CA GLN A 98 -9.01 -3.75 33.79
C GLN A 98 -8.29 -5.07 34.08
N LYS A 99 -7.07 -5.28 33.57
CA LYS A 99 -6.24 -6.42 33.94
C LYS A 99 -5.54 -6.11 35.28
N PRO A 100 -5.86 -6.80 36.39
CA PRO A 100 -5.36 -6.50 37.74
C PRO A 100 -3.86 -6.76 37.98
N LYS A 101 -3.03 -6.75 36.93
CA LYS A 101 -1.60 -7.12 36.97
C LYS A 101 -0.65 -6.07 36.39
N LEU A 102 -1.13 -4.91 35.93
CA LEU A 102 -0.24 -3.86 35.42
C LEU A 102 0.14 -2.87 36.53
N ARG A 103 1.07 -3.27 37.41
CA ARG A 103 1.92 -2.29 38.10
C ARG A 103 2.93 -1.77 37.08
N GLY A 104 2.54 -0.76 36.31
CA GLY A 104 3.29 -0.27 35.16
C GLY A 104 3.29 1.25 35.05
N ARG A 105 4.02 1.75 34.06
CA ARG A 105 4.08 3.17 33.70
C ARG A 105 3.26 3.40 32.44
N VAL A 106 2.58 4.54 32.36
CA VAL A 106 1.74 4.91 31.21
C VAL A 106 2.23 6.23 30.65
N VAL A 107 2.72 6.22 29.42
CA VAL A 107 3.23 7.41 28.74
C VAL A 107 2.13 7.98 27.85
N LEU A 108 1.75 9.23 28.10
CA LEU A 108 0.83 10.01 27.27
C LEU A 108 1.62 11.08 26.53
N VAL A 109 1.83 10.91 25.23
CA VAL A 109 2.48 11.90 24.36
C VAL A 109 1.39 12.77 23.73
N SER A 110 1.05 13.90 24.36
CA SER A 110 -0.01 14.81 23.89
C SER A 110 0.10 16.20 24.49
N ARG A 111 -0.47 17.20 23.80
CA ARG A 111 -0.65 18.57 24.31
C ARG A 111 -2.11 18.88 24.70
N ARG A 112 -3.02 17.89 24.64
CA ARG A 112 -4.45 18.12 24.86
C ARG A 112 -4.78 18.26 26.35
N ARG A 113 -5.11 19.48 26.78
CA ARG A 113 -5.58 19.79 28.15
C ARG A 113 -6.75 18.91 28.62
N LYS A 114 -7.61 18.47 27.70
CA LYS A 114 -8.77 17.63 28.00
C LYS A 114 -8.40 16.21 28.48
N LEU A 115 -7.14 15.81 28.37
CA LEU A 115 -6.65 14.52 28.89
C LEU A 115 -6.32 14.58 30.40
N ALA A 116 -6.39 15.75 31.04
CA ALA A 116 -6.13 15.89 32.48
C ALA A 116 -6.93 14.92 33.37
N PRO A 117 -8.25 14.69 33.15
CA PRO A 117 -9.01 13.71 33.95
C PRO A 117 -8.50 12.27 33.80
N LEU A 118 -7.87 11.94 32.68
CA LEU A 118 -7.33 10.61 32.41
C LEU A 118 -6.10 10.31 33.27
N VAL A 119 -5.27 11.31 33.51
CA VAL A 119 -4.07 11.19 34.35
C VAL A 119 -4.45 10.71 35.75
N LYS A 120 -5.53 11.25 36.31
CA LYS A 120 -6.08 10.80 37.58
C LYS A 120 -6.57 9.35 37.52
N LYS A 121 -7.33 8.98 36.49
CA LYS A 121 -7.78 7.58 36.29
C LYS A 121 -6.61 6.59 36.20
N ILE A 122 -5.52 6.98 35.51
CA ILE A 122 -4.30 6.16 35.42
C ILE A 122 -3.68 5.97 36.81
N ALA A 123 -3.54 7.05 37.58
CA ALA A 123 -3.02 6.97 38.95
C ALA A 123 -3.91 6.13 39.87
N ASP A 124 -5.23 6.30 39.80
CA ASP A 124 -6.21 5.54 40.59
C ASP A 124 -6.16 4.03 40.27
N SER A 125 -5.71 3.64 39.07
CA SER A 125 -5.48 2.24 38.68
C SER A 125 -4.18 1.64 39.22
N GLY A 126 -3.38 2.40 39.98
CA GLY A 126 -2.10 1.96 40.53
C GLY A 126 -0.93 2.03 39.54
N CYS A 127 -1.09 2.75 38.42
CA CYS A 127 -0.03 3.01 37.45
C CYS A 127 0.61 4.39 37.67
N THR A 128 1.86 4.56 37.27
CA THR A 128 2.51 5.88 37.26
C THR A 128 2.29 6.57 35.91
N PRO A 129 1.53 7.68 35.86
CA PRO A 129 1.37 8.44 34.62
C PRO A 129 2.63 9.25 34.32
N ILE A 130 3.02 9.23 33.05
CA ILE A 130 4.10 10.02 32.46
C ILE A 130 3.50 10.82 31.33
N VAL A 131 3.63 12.14 31.34
CA VAL A 131 3.17 12.99 30.24
C VAL A 131 4.35 13.56 29.50
N VAL A 132 4.32 13.42 28.18
CA VAL A 132 5.31 14.00 27.28
C VAL A 132 4.61 15.05 26.43
N GLY A 133 4.80 16.32 26.79
CA GLY A 133 4.33 17.46 26.01
C GLY A 133 5.33 17.80 24.90
N HIS A 134 4.90 18.50 23.85
CA HIS A 134 5.84 19.09 22.90
C HIS A 134 6.01 20.60 23.15
N LYS A 135 7.28 21.04 23.26
CA LYS A 135 7.67 22.37 23.78
C LYS A 135 7.00 23.53 23.01
N GLY A 136 6.75 24.63 23.73
CA GLY A 136 6.19 25.87 23.20
C GLY A 136 4.83 26.30 23.79
N ASN A 137 4.30 25.58 24.77
CA ASN A 137 3.04 25.93 25.43
C ASN A 137 3.27 26.23 26.92
N PRO A 138 2.62 27.26 27.51
CA PRO A 138 2.62 27.47 28.96
C PRO A 138 2.06 26.26 29.68
N GLU A 139 2.44 26.07 30.96
CA GLU A 139 1.99 24.98 31.83
C GLU A 139 0.54 24.61 31.54
N THR A 140 0.36 23.41 31.01
CA THR A 140 -0.95 22.95 30.58
C THR A 140 -1.70 22.37 31.77
N ALA A 141 -3.03 22.34 31.69
CA ALA A 141 -3.85 21.63 32.68
C ALA A 141 -3.43 20.14 32.85
N LEU A 142 -2.77 19.58 31.83
CA LEU A 142 -2.22 18.23 31.86
C LEU A 142 -1.01 18.12 32.79
N ASP A 143 -0.09 19.08 32.74
CA ASP A 143 1.09 19.11 33.61
C ASP A 143 0.69 19.24 35.08
N LYS A 144 -0.30 20.10 35.37
CA LYS A 144 -0.87 20.25 36.71
C LYS A 144 -1.48 18.95 37.22
N ALA A 145 -2.28 18.27 36.39
CA ALA A 145 -2.90 17.00 36.76
C ALA A 145 -1.87 15.89 37.06
N VAL A 146 -0.75 15.87 36.33
CA VAL A 146 0.35 14.90 36.56
C VAL A 146 1.06 15.19 37.87
N LYS A 147 1.38 16.47 38.13
CA LYS A 147 2.00 16.90 39.39
C LYS A 147 1.12 16.56 40.60
N GLU A 148 -0.20 16.74 40.48
CA GLU A 148 -1.17 16.40 41.54
C GLU A 148 -1.16 14.91 41.94
N VAL A 149 -0.89 14.01 40.98
CA VAL A 149 -0.83 12.56 41.23
C VAL A 149 0.59 12.02 41.36
N LYS A 150 1.59 12.90 41.54
CA LYS A 150 3.02 12.55 41.64
C LYS A 150 3.55 11.76 40.43
N GLY A 151 3.01 12.03 39.24
CA GLY A 151 3.54 11.50 37.99
C GLY A 151 4.74 12.29 37.46
N GLU A 152 5.26 11.89 36.30
CA GLU A 152 6.42 12.53 35.66
C GLU A 152 5.98 13.37 34.45
N VAL A 153 6.53 14.57 34.31
CA VAL A 153 6.26 15.48 33.18
C VAL A 153 7.55 15.72 32.43
N HIS A 154 7.54 15.46 31.13
CA HIS A 154 8.66 15.65 30.24
C HIS A 154 8.25 16.42 29.00
N THR A 155 9.23 16.98 28.31
CA THR A 155 9.05 17.67 27.04
C THR A 155 9.87 17.03 25.95
N VAL A 156 9.25 16.80 24.79
CA VAL A 156 9.95 16.45 23.56
C VAL A 156 9.91 17.65 22.62
N ARG A 157 11.03 17.98 21.98
CA ARG A 157 11.07 19.01 20.95
C ARG A 157 11.99 18.64 19.81
N LYS A 158 11.69 19.22 18.66
CA LYS A 158 12.56 19.19 17.48
C LYS A 158 13.18 20.56 17.29
N ASP A 159 14.49 20.63 17.16
CA ASP A 159 15.17 21.88 16.82
C ASP A 159 15.09 22.17 15.30
N PRO A 160 15.52 23.37 14.84
CA PRO A 160 15.51 23.70 13.41
C PRO A 160 16.38 22.78 12.54
N SER A 161 17.36 22.07 13.12
CA SER A 161 18.18 21.08 12.40
C SER A 161 17.47 19.73 12.23
N GLY A 162 16.32 19.55 12.87
CA GLY A 162 15.57 18.31 12.89
C GLY A 162 15.99 17.34 13.99
N LYS A 163 16.86 17.75 14.92
CA LYS A 163 17.31 16.92 16.03
C LYS A 163 16.29 16.94 17.16
N LEU A 164 15.97 15.76 17.71
CA LEU A 164 15.06 15.65 18.84
C LEU A 164 15.76 15.85 20.18
N TYR A 165 15.04 16.44 21.12
CA TYR A 165 15.47 16.67 22.50
C TYR A 165 14.38 16.21 23.47
N TRP A 166 14.80 15.60 24.58
CA TRP A 166 14.02 15.24 25.75
C TRP A 166 14.48 16.11 26.92
N ASP A 167 13.61 16.96 27.47
CA ASP A 167 13.94 17.91 28.55
C ASP A 167 15.22 18.72 28.30
N ASP A 168 15.34 19.21 27.06
CA ASP A 168 16.50 19.96 26.56
C ASP A 168 17.80 19.16 26.39
N GLU A 169 17.78 17.86 26.65
CA GLU A 169 18.87 16.95 26.29
C GLU A 169 18.63 16.29 24.94
N PRO A 170 19.64 16.23 24.04
CA PRO A 170 19.47 15.60 22.74
C PRO A 170 19.16 14.10 22.89
N LEU A 171 18.10 13.63 22.23
CA LEU A 171 17.81 12.20 22.16
C LEU A 171 18.96 11.48 21.41
N PRO A 172 19.43 10.33 21.90
CA PRO A 172 20.48 9.57 21.23
C PRO A 172 19.99 9.15 19.84
N VAL A 173 20.78 9.47 18.81
CA VAL A 173 20.53 8.97 17.46
C VAL A 173 20.84 7.46 17.48
N PRO A 174 19.93 6.59 17.01
CA PRO A 174 20.20 5.16 16.93
C PRO A 174 21.51 4.91 16.16
N ALA A 175 22.43 4.12 16.73
CA ALA A 175 23.78 3.92 16.19
C ALA A 175 23.81 3.34 14.76
N THR A 176 22.68 2.82 14.28
CA THR A 176 22.49 2.33 12.91
C THR A 176 22.46 3.43 11.84
N LEU A 177 22.57 4.71 12.21
CA LEU A 177 22.54 5.86 11.29
C LEU A 177 23.86 6.64 11.15
N VAL A 178 24.96 6.19 11.76
CA VAL A 178 26.25 6.91 11.70
C VAL A 178 27.32 6.07 10.99
N SER A 179 27.41 6.19 9.66
CA SER A 179 28.59 5.75 8.92
C SER A 179 29.46 6.94 8.52
N ASN A 180 30.67 6.97 9.09
CA ASN A 180 31.93 7.61 8.67
C ASN A 180 31.89 8.61 7.50
N ASN A 181 32.05 9.90 7.81
CA ASN A 181 32.50 10.91 6.85
C ASN A 181 33.64 11.74 7.45
N ARG A 182 34.87 11.45 7.03
CA ARG A 182 36.04 12.31 7.24
C ARG A 182 36.37 12.93 5.87
N ALA A 183 36.00 14.19 5.69
CA ALA A 183 36.12 14.91 4.43
C ALA A 183 37.58 15.34 4.15
N SER A 184 38.01 15.18 2.90
CA SER A 184 39.20 15.81 2.33
C SER A 184 38.75 16.93 1.40
N THR A 185 39.11 18.16 1.72
CA THR A 185 38.80 19.38 0.96
C THR A 185 39.84 19.57 -0.14
N ARG A 186 39.39 19.68 -1.40
CA ARG A 186 40.16 20.34 -2.46
C ARG A 186 39.30 21.39 -3.17
N VAL A 187 39.79 22.61 -3.09
CA VAL A 187 39.31 23.82 -3.77
C VAL A 187 39.73 23.76 -5.24
N SER A 188 38.82 24.05 -6.15
CA SER A 188 39.17 24.47 -7.51
C SER A 188 38.22 25.58 -7.96
N THR A 189 38.82 26.74 -8.18
CA THR A 189 38.25 27.95 -8.74
C THR A 189 38.38 27.88 -10.27
N ASN A 190 37.31 28.25 -11.01
CA ASN A 190 37.32 29.37 -11.96
C ASN A 190 36.27 29.27 -13.09
N ALA A 191 35.78 30.46 -13.40
CA ALA A 191 35.39 31.00 -14.71
C ALA A 191 34.01 30.64 -15.31
N ALA A 192 33.15 31.66 -15.30
CA ALA A 192 32.20 32.00 -16.37
C ALA A 192 32.73 33.29 -17.08
N PRO A 193 32.05 33.91 -18.06
CA PRO A 193 30.88 33.50 -18.84
C PRO A 193 31.00 33.79 -20.37
N ALA A 194 30.00 33.38 -21.16
CA ALA A 194 29.70 34.05 -22.44
C ALA A 194 28.19 34.15 -22.69
N LYS A 195 27.72 35.38 -22.92
CA LYS A 195 26.36 35.79 -23.31
C LYS A 195 26.27 35.95 -24.83
N ALA A 196 25.19 35.46 -25.43
CA ALA A 196 24.54 35.93 -26.67
C ALA A 196 23.22 35.11 -26.81
N ALA A 197 22.07 35.56 -27.31
CA ALA A 197 21.62 36.79 -27.94
C ALA A 197 20.08 36.89 -27.80
N LEU A 198 19.53 38.10 -27.99
CA LEU A 198 18.10 38.38 -28.14
C LEU A 198 17.64 38.08 -29.58
N GLY A 199 16.43 37.54 -29.72
CA GLY A 199 15.71 37.42 -30.99
C GLY A 199 14.23 37.11 -30.74
N THR A 200 13.41 38.15 -30.71
CA THR A 200 11.95 38.09 -30.55
C THR A 200 11.27 37.84 -31.89
N GLY A 201 10.41 36.83 -31.95
CA GLY A 201 9.56 36.53 -33.09
C GLY A 201 8.31 35.76 -32.65
N ALA A 202 7.31 36.48 -32.14
CA ALA A 202 6.04 35.90 -31.75
C ALA A 202 5.09 35.82 -32.96
N ARG A 203 4.62 34.60 -33.28
CA ARG A 203 3.39 34.41 -34.06
C ARG A 203 2.39 33.62 -33.21
N SER A 204 1.25 34.25 -32.98
CA SER A 204 0.09 33.74 -32.26
C SER A 204 -0.66 32.73 -33.12
N CYS A 205 -0.87 31.52 -32.61
CA CYS A 205 -1.82 30.55 -33.13
C CYS A 205 -2.79 30.15 -32.01
N THR A 206 -4.03 30.57 -32.11
CA THR A 206 -5.14 30.15 -31.24
C THR A 206 -5.58 28.73 -31.62
N ALA A 207 -5.53 27.78 -30.67
CA ALA A 207 -6.00 26.40 -30.87
C ALA A 207 -7.31 26.14 -30.09
N ARG A 208 -8.33 25.66 -30.82
CA ARG A 208 -9.59 25.08 -30.31
C ARG A 208 -9.34 23.66 -29.75
N PRO A 209 -10.12 23.17 -28.77
CA PRO A 209 -9.96 21.82 -28.25
C PRO A 209 -10.83 20.82 -29.02
N SER A 210 -10.22 19.98 -29.85
CA SER A 210 -10.82 18.71 -30.30
C SER A 210 -9.85 17.56 -29.98
N ALA A 211 -10.14 16.85 -28.90
CA ALA A 211 -9.32 15.74 -28.42
C ALA A 211 -9.62 14.43 -29.17
N GLN A 212 -9.26 14.39 -30.44
CA GLN A 212 -8.84 13.17 -31.12
C GLN A 212 -7.42 13.45 -31.62
N CYS A 213 -6.44 12.72 -31.09
CA CYS A 213 -5.08 12.77 -31.64
C CYS A 213 -5.11 12.13 -33.01
N THR A 214 -5.33 12.91 -34.07
CA THR A 214 -4.99 12.48 -35.42
C THR A 214 -3.48 12.27 -35.44
N PRO A 215 -2.99 11.06 -35.77
CA PRO A 215 -1.57 10.82 -35.89
C PRO A 215 -1.00 11.86 -36.86
N VAL A 216 0.07 12.53 -36.44
CA VAL A 216 0.74 13.53 -37.28
C VAL A 216 1.35 12.77 -38.46
N ASN A 217 0.60 12.69 -39.57
CA ASN A 217 1.03 12.05 -40.81
C ASN A 217 2.33 12.72 -41.28
N GLY A 218 3.40 11.94 -41.39
CA GLY A 218 4.55 12.31 -42.22
C GLY A 218 5.93 11.94 -41.70
N ARG A 219 6.21 11.94 -40.39
CA ARG A 219 7.50 11.46 -39.85
C ARG A 219 7.27 10.90 -38.45
N GLN A 220 7.41 9.59 -38.29
CA GLN A 220 7.41 8.95 -36.97
C GLN A 220 8.64 9.45 -36.20
N GLY A 221 8.45 10.51 -35.41
CA GLY A 221 9.48 11.01 -34.50
C GLY A 221 9.83 9.93 -33.46
N ARG A 222 11.09 9.87 -33.08
CA ARG A 222 11.53 9.07 -31.92
C ARG A 222 11.20 9.85 -30.64
N LEU A 223 10.66 9.16 -29.64
CA LEU A 223 10.31 9.73 -28.34
C LEU A 223 11.22 9.15 -27.24
N ALA A 224 11.84 10.01 -26.43
CA ALA A 224 12.41 9.61 -25.14
C ALA A 224 11.45 9.98 -24.01
N VAL A 225 11.20 9.06 -23.08
CA VAL A 225 10.30 9.27 -21.93
C VAL A 225 11.10 9.17 -20.64
N PHE A 226 10.96 10.15 -19.76
CA PHE A 226 11.54 10.16 -18.42
C PHE A 226 10.43 10.11 -17.39
N ILE A 227 10.47 9.16 -16.48
CA ILE A 227 9.42 8.95 -15.47
C ILE A 227 10.04 9.10 -14.09
N ASP A 228 9.59 10.12 -13.36
CA ASP A 228 9.99 10.43 -11.98
C ASP A 228 9.04 9.73 -11.00
N HIS A 229 9.26 8.44 -10.75
CA HIS A 229 8.35 7.57 -10.00
C HIS A 229 7.88 8.20 -8.68
N ASP A 230 8.82 8.78 -7.93
CA ASP A 230 8.58 9.39 -6.62
C ASP A 230 7.57 10.54 -6.69
N ASN A 231 7.50 11.24 -7.83
CA ASN A 231 6.73 12.46 -7.98
C ASN A 231 5.44 12.28 -8.80
N VAL A 232 5.36 11.24 -9.63
CA VAL A 232 4.18 10.87 -10.42
C VAL A 232 3.04 10.33 -9.54
N GLY A 233 3.34 9.89 -8.30
CA GLY A 233 2.38 9.30 -7.37
C GLY A 233 2.24 7.79 -7.59
N LYS A 234 1.39 7.13 -6.78
CA LYS A 234 1.22 5.66 -6.83
C LYS A 234 0.48 5.22 -8.09
N LEU A 235 1.20 5.11 -9.21
CA LEU A 235 0.74 4.44 -10.42
C LEU A 235 0.98 2.94 -10.29
N GLU A 236 -0.07 2.15 -10.48
CA GLU A 236 0.04 0.70 -10.70
C GLU A 236 0.62 0.36 -12.09
N ARG A 237 1.03 -0.89 -12.27
CA ARG A 237 1.57 -1.43 -13.54
C ARG A 237 0.77 -1.04 -14.78
N ASN A 238 -0.54 -1.27 -14.76
CA ASN A 238 -1.40 -1.01 -15.92
C ASN A 238 -1.44 0.48 -16.30
N HIS A 239 -1.18 1.38 -15.35
CA HIS A 239 -1.11 2.82 -15.60
C HIS A 239 0.15 3.20 -16.37
N TYR A 240 1.31 2.60 -16.03
CA TYR A 240 2.54 2.83 -16.78
C TYR A 240 2.41 2.35 -18.22
N GLN A 241 1.84 1.16 -18.41
CA GLN A 241 1.62 0.62 -19.75
C GLN A 241 0.67 1.50 -20.57
N ALA A 242 -0.50 1.85 -20.02
CA ALA A 242 -1.47 2.69 -20.71
C ALA A 242 -0.88 4.07 -21.06
N LEU A 243 -0.08 4.64 -20.16
CA LEU A 243 0.58 5.92 -20.41
C LEU A 243 1.64 5.82 -21.52
N LEU A 244 2.47 4.78 -21.52
CA LEU A 244 3.50 4.57 -22.54
C LEU A 244 2.88 4.30 -23.91
N GLU A 245 1.83 3.48 -24.00
CA GLU A 245 1.10 3.24 -25.25
C GLU A 245 0.45 4.51 -25.79
N PHE A 246 -0.13 5.34 -24.91
CA PHE A 246 -0.66 6.65 -25.30
C PHE A 246 0.44 7.54 -25.89
N LEU A 247 1.56 7.66 -25.19
CA LEU A 247 2.68 8.50 -25.62
C LEU A 247 3.25 8.01 -26.96
N LYS A 248 3.37 6.69 -27.12
CA LYS A 248 3.79 6.05 -28.37
C LYS A 248 2.83 6.36 -29.52
N GLY A 249 1.52 6.20 -29.30
CA GLY A 249 0.48 6.45 -30.29
C GLY A 249 0.41 7.91 -30.74
N CYS A 250 0.56 8.85 -29.80
CA CYS A 250 0.44 10.28 -30.08
C CYS A 250 1.72 10.90 -30.65
N TYR A 251 2.89 10.43 -30.20
CA TYR A 251 4.16 11.12 -30.43
C TYR A 251 5.21 10.30 -31.18
N GLY A 252 4.89 9.06 -31.58
CA GLY A 252 5.74 8.20 -32.39
C GLY A 252 6.48 7.12 -31.60
N GLY A 253 7.38 6.41 -32.26
CA GLY A 253 8.07 5.25 -31.67
C GLY A 253 8.87 5.61 -30.42
N LEU A 254 8.69 4.84 -29.34
CA LEU A 254 9.46 4.96 -28.11
C LEU A 254 10.91 4.51 -28.36
N ALA A 255 11.83 5.47 -28.36
CA ALA A 255 13.25 5.21 -28.58
C ALA A 255 13.96 4.78 -27.29
N ARG A 256 13.61 5.40 -26.17
CA ARG A 256 14.11 5.06 -24.82
C ARG A 256 13.12 5.46 -23.75
N VAL A 257 13.02 4.66 -22.70
CA VAL A 257 12.29 4.98 -21.48
C VAL A 257 13.28 4.99 -20.31
N TYR A 258 13.37 6.13 -19.62
CA TYR A 258 14.18 6.35 -18.44
C TYR A 258 13.28 6.39 -17.21
N LEU A 259 13.56 5.54 -16.24
CA LEU A 259 12.79 5.42 -15.00
C LEU A 259 13.68 5.79 -13.81
N CYS A 260 13.22 6.75 -13.00
CA CYS A 260 13.94 7.29 -11.86
C CYS A 260 13.14 7.08 -10.57
N THR A 261 13.80 6.57 -9.53
CA THR A 261 13.25 6.36 -8.18
C THR A 261 14.29 6.77 -7.13
N ARG A 262 13.84 7.17 -5.92
CA ARG A 262 14.70 7.57 -4.78
C ARG A 262 14.86 6.49 -3.72
N GLY A 263 14.21 5.34 -3.83
CA GLY A 263 14.17 4.35 -2.75
C GLY A 263 14.26 2.90 -3.20
N ASP A 264 14.27 2.02 -2.20
CA ASP A 264 14.27 0.56 -2.36
C ASP A 264 13.21 0.13 -3.37
N PHE A 265 13.59 -0.84 -4.21
CA PHE A 265 12.75 -1.39 -5.26
C PHE A 265 11.40 -1.87 -4.68
N ASP A 266 10.33 -1.10 -4.89
CA ASP A 266 8.97 -1.62 -4.66
C ASP A 266 8.80 -2.81 -5.61
N GLU A 267 8.48 -3.99 -5.09
CA GLU A 267 8.32 -5.19 -5.89
C GLU A 267 7.21 -5.05 -6.94
N ILE A 268 6.21 -4.20 -6.67
CA ILE A 268 5.19 -3.82 -7.64
C ILE A 268 5.82 -3.08 -8.84
N PHE A 269 6.81 -2.23 -8.55
CA PHE A 269 7.58 -1.49 -9.56
C PHE A 269 8.52 -2.42 -10.34
N ARG A 270 9.19 -3.38 -9.66
CA ARG A 270 10.01 -4.43 -10.30
C ARG A 270 9.20 -5.24 -11.32
N ARG A 271 8.03 -5.72 -10.92
CA ARG A 271 7.15 -6.52 -11.80
C ARG A 271 6.56 -5.71 -12.94
N ALA A 272 6.26 -4.43 -12.72
CA ALA A 272 5.84 -3.55 -13.80
C ALA A 272 6.96 -3.40 -14.85
N LEU A 273 8.20 -3.25 -14.40
CA LEU A 273 9.39 -3.15 -15.23
C LEU A 273 9.69 -4.42 -16.02
N GLU A 274 9.69 -5.60 -15.38
CA GLU A 274 9.92 -6.88 -16.05
C GLU A 274 8.98 -7.08 -17.24
N SER A 275 7.70 -6.74 -17.05
CA SER A 275 6.71 -6.88 -18.11
C SER A 275 6.82 -5.86 -19.25
N LEU A 276 7.44 -4.71 -18.99
CA LEU A 276 7.63 -3.63 -19.96
C LEU A 276 8.98 -3.74 -20.66
N GLY A 277 9.99 -4.33 -20.02
CA GLY A 277 11.35 -4.49 -20.55
C GLY A 277 11.42 -5.31 -21.83
N ASP A 278 10.52 -6.29 -21.99
CA ASP A 278 10.40 -7.07 -23.23
C ASP A 278 9.78 -6.26 -24.39
N ARG A 279 9.05 -5.19 -24.07
CA ARG A 279 8.30 -4.37 -25.05
C ARG A 279 8.96 -3.05 -25.38
N TYR A 280 9.80 -2.53 -24.49
CA TYR A 280 10.38 -1.20 -24.57
C TYR A 280 11.87 -1.21 -24.21
N PRO A 281 12.70 -0.40 -24.90
CA PRO A 281 14.10 -0.21 -24.50
C PRO A 281 14.17 0.66 -23.24
N ILE A 282 14.05 0.01 -22.07
CA ILE A 282 14.10 0.66 -20.76
C ILE A 282 15.56 0.80 -20.31
N THR A 283 15.95 2.02 -19.97
CA THR A 283 17.21 2.32 -19.28
C THR A 283 16.87 2.76 -17.88
N TRP A 284 17.36 2.03 -16.89
CA TRP A 284 17.10 2.35 -15.49
C TRP A 284 18.18 3.28 -14.95
N TRP A 285 17.77 4.17 -14.06
CA TRP A 285 18.70 4.98 -13.30
C TRP A 285 18.30 4.98 -11.83
N ASP A 286 19.10 4.29 -11.03
CA ASP A 286 19.10 4.48 -9.59
C ASP A 286 19.83 5.77 -9.26
N ARG A 287 19.18 6.67 -8.51
CA ARG A 287 19.87 7.87 -8.05
C ARG A 287 21.05 7.53 -7.15
N GLN A 288 21.05 6.37 -6.48
CA GLN A 288 22.13 5.94 -5.60
C GLN A 288 23.35 5.36 -6.31
N LEU A 289 23.25 5.01 -7.61
CA LEU A 289 24.32 4.34 -8.37
C LEU A 289 25.10 5.26 -9.31
N GLY A 290 24.59 6.47 -9.56
CA GLY A 290 25.26 7.49 -10.38
C GLY A 290 25.52 7.12 -11.85
N THR A 291 25.06 5.96 -12.34
CA THR A 291 25.28 5.49 -13.72
C THR A 291 24.03 4.83 -14.33
N PRO A 292 23.83 4.93 -15.66
CA PRO A 292 22.70 4.32 -16.34
C PRO A 292 22.97 2.83 -16.54
N THR A 293 22.11 1.97 -15.98
CA THR A 293 22.18 0.53 -16.24
C THR A 293 21.12 0.17 -17.28
N LYS A 294 21.54 -0.42 -18.40
CA LYS A 294 20.59 -1.08 -19.31
C LYS A 294 20.07 -2.33 -18.60
N VAL A 295 18.77 -2.43 -18.45
CA VAL A 295 18.14 -3.58 -17.80
C VAL A 295 17.43 -4.40 -18.87
N SER A 296 17.92 -5.60 -19.16
CA SER A 296 17.12 -6.61 -19.84
C SER A 296 16.11 -7.21 -18.84
N ALA A 297 15.01 -7.78 -19.33
CA ALA A 297 14.06 -8.47 -18.46
C ALA A 297 14.70 -9.61 -17.66
N GLU A 298 15.80 -10.17 -18.17
CA GLU A 298 16.60 -11.21 -17.52
C GLU A 298 17.50 -10.62 -16.41
N ALA A 299 18.14 -9.47 -16.65
CA ALA A 299 18.95 -8.77 -15.66
C ALA A 299 18.09 -8.22 -14.50
N ALA A 300 16.83 -7.86 -14.75
CA ALA A 300 15.88 -7.47 -13.71
C ALA A 300 15.50 -8.62 -12.76
N ARG A 301 15.53 -9.86 -13.25
CA ARG A 301 15.18 -11.07 -12.48
C ARG A 301 16.33 -11.60 -11.64
N SER A 302 17.58 -11.36 -12.04
CA SER A 302 18.77 -11.95 -11.44
C SER A 302 19.49 -11.06 -10.42
N THR A 303 19.03 -9.82 -10.21
CA THR A 303 19.72 -8.85 -9.37
C THR A 303 19.26 -8.94 -7.92
N SER A 304 20.12 -9.45 -7.03
CA SER A 304 19.89 -9.49 -5.58
C SER A 304 20.04 -8.12 -4.92
N ASP A 305 19.25 -7.84 -3.88
CA ASP A 305 19.19 -6.55 -3.17
C ASP A 305 20.54 -6.07 -2.56
N SER A 306 21.57 -6.92 -2.49
CA SER A 306 22.86 -6.63 -1.84
C SER A 306 23.93 -5.97 -2.70
N GLU A 307 23.79 -5.88 -4.03
CA GLU A 307 24.87 -5.40 -4.92
C GLU A 307 24.81 -3.89 -5.25
N PHE A 308 23.84 -3.14 -4.73
CA PHE A 308 23.57 -1.77 -5.19
C PHE A 308 23.84 -0.70 -4.13
N ARG A 309 25.11 -0.40 -3.85
CA ARG A 309 25.48 0.79 -3.06
C ARG A 309 26.80 1.41 -3.53
N SER A 310 26.72 2.41 -4.42
CA SER A 310 27.86 3.30 -4.68
C SER A 310 27.47 4.70 -5.15
N SER A 311 27.73 5.67 -4.26
CA SER A 311 28.12 7.07 -4.48
C SER A 311 27.30 7.98 -5.44
N GLY A 312 26.63 8.96 -4.82
CA GLY A 312 26.22 10.24 -5.41
C GLY A 312 24.77 10.27 -5.90
N GLU A 313 23.87 10.94 -5.14
CA GLU A 313 22.49 11.16 -5.58
C GLU A 313 22.44 12.06 -6.82
N VAL A 314 22.29 11.46 -8.00
CA VAL A 314 22.00 12.20 -9.25
C VAL A 314 20.51 12.54 -9.26
N SER A 315 20.17 13.83 -9.28
CA SER A 315 18.78 14.29 -9.37
C SER A 315 18.14 13.90 -10.72
N PHE A 316 16.80 13.87 -10.76
CA PHE A 316 16.05 13.63 -12.01
C PHE A 316 16.45 14.63 -13.11
N GLU A 317 16.67 15.87 -12.71
CA GLU A 317 17.06 16.96 -13.57
C GLU A 317 18.48 16.76 -14.12
N GLU A 318 19.43 16.37 -13.29
CA GLU A 318 20.80 16.05 -13.72
C GLU A 318 20.83 14.85 -14.65
N LEU A 319 20.00 13.82 -14.42
CA LEU A 319 19.87 12.71 -15.34
C LEU A 319 19.42 13.17 -16.73
N VAL A 320 18.33 13.95 -16.79
CA VAL A 320 17.82 14.43 -18.09
C VAL A 320 18.91 15.22 -18.81
N ARG A 321 19.63 16.10 -18.09
CA ARG A 321 20.74 16.89 -18.66
C ARG A 321 21.89 16.04 -19.16
N SER A 322 22.29 14.99 -18.43
CA SER A 322 23.44 14.15 -18.78
C SER A 322 23.24 13.40 -20.09
N VAL A 323 21.99 13.05 -20.43
CA VAL A 323 21.67 12.35 -21.68
C VAL A 323 21.06 13.26 -22.74
N LEU A 324 20.66 14.49 -22.41
CA LEU A 324 19.97 15.44 -23.30
C LEU A 324 20.60 15.58 -24.69
N PRO A 325 21.95 15.66 -24.85
CA PRO A 325 22.58 15.75 -26.16
C PRO A 325 22.27 14.57 -27.08
N THR A 326 22.03 13.38 -26.51
CA THR A 326 21.79 12.12 -27.24
C THR A 326 20.31 11.83 -27.50
N LEU A 327 19.41 12.62 -26.92
CA LEU A 327 17.97 12.38 -26.99
C LEU A 327 17.39 12.73 -28.37
N PRO A 328 16.29 12.07 -28.78
CA PRO A 328 15.60 12.40 -30.02
C PRO A 328 14.91 13.76 -29.95
N THR A 329 14.24 14.15 -31.04
CA THR A 329 13.59 15.46 -31.19
C THR A 329 12.42 15.68 -30.22
N ARG A 330 11.87 14.64 -29.59
CA ARG A 330 10.77 14.72 -28.63
C ARG A 330 11.19 14.10 -27.29
N VAL A 331 10.94 14.83 -26.20
CA VAL A 331 11.28 14.39 -24.84
C VAL A 331 10.06 14.55 -23.94
N ALA A 332 9.55 13.44 -23.42
CA ALA A 332 8.46 13.44 -22.45
C ALA A 332 9.01 13.38 -21.02
N LEU A 333 8.57 14.30 -20.17
CA LEU A 333 8.81 14.34 -18.73
C LEU A 333 7.51 13.97 -18.02
N VAL A 334 7.47 12.78 -17.40
CA VAL A 334 6.37 12.31 -16.57
C VAL A 334 6.75 12.54 -15.11
N SER A 335 6.27 13.63 -14.52
CA SER A 335 6.58 14.00 -13.12
C SER A 335 5.55 14.96 -12.54
N GLY A 336 5.36 14.89 -11.22
CA GLY A 336 4.60 15.87 -10.45
C GLY A 336 5.45 16.98 -9.83
N LYS A 337 6.74 17.11 -10.18
CA LYS A 337 7.60 18.19 -9.67
C LYS A 337 7.27 19.52 -10.34
N ASN A 338 7.03 20.55 -9.52
CA ASN A 338 6.80 21.91 -10.01
C ASN A 338 8.07 22.61 -10.53
N GLU A 339 9.23 22.15 -10.08
CA GLU A 339 10.54 22.77 -10.35
C GLU A 339 11.13 22.39 -11.70
N LEU A 340 10.39 21.67 -12.55
CA LEU A 340 10.87 21.26 -13.88
C LEU A 340 10.85 22.37 -14.93
N GLY A 341 10.36 23.56 -14.59
CA GLY A 341 10.27 24.70 -15.51
C GLY A 341 11.59 25.03 -16.23
N PRO A 342 12.72 25.20 -15.53
CA PRO A 342 14.03 25.41 -16.16
C PRO A 342 14.44 24.28 -17.10
N LEU A 343 14.19 23.02 -16.72
CA LEU A 343 14.53 21.84 -17.53
C LEU A 343 13.71 21.78 -18.82
N VAL A 344 12.42 22.14 -18.77
CA VAL A 344 11.55 22.26 -19.94
C VAL A 344 12.10 23.29 -20.93
N LYS A 345 12.58 24.44 -20.41
CA LYS A 345 13.23 25.48 -21.24
C LYS A 345 14.54 25.01 -21.85
N GLU A 346 15.34 24.25 -21.11
CA GLU A 346 16.61 23.69 -21.57
C GLU A 346 16.41 22.65 -22.69
N ILE A 347 15.41 21.78 -22.57
CA ILE A 347 15.02 20.83 -23.63
C ILE A 347 14.63 21.59 -24.90
N ALA A 348 13.82 22.64 -24.78
CA ALA A 348 13.40 23.48 -25.90
C ALA A 348 14.58 24.22 -26.55
N ALA A 349 15.46 24.81 -25.74
CA ALA A 349 16.69 25.48 -26.21
C ALA A 349 17.60 24.52 -26.99
N SER A 350 17.58 23.23 -26.64
CA SER A 350 18.27 22.16 -27.34
C SER A 350 17.57 21.68 -28.62
N ARG A 351 16.64 22.49 -29.16
CA ARG A 351 15.83 22.23 -30.37
C ARG A 351 14.99 20.94 -30.32
N ARG A 352 14.52 20.57 -29.12
CA ARG A 352 13.64 19.42 -28.88
C ARG A 352 12.27 19.90 -28.42
N THR A 353 11.22 19.15 -28.72
CA THR A 353 9.86 19.43 -28.23
C THR A 353 9.69 18.81 -26.85
N PRO A 354 9.55 19.62 -25.77
CA PRO A 354 9.22 19.10 -24.46
C PRO A 354 7.73 18.71 -24.39
N ILE A 355 7.46 17.52 -23.86
CA ILE A 355 6.14 17.01 -23.55
C ILE A 355 6.09 16.81 -22.03
N VAL A 356 5.17 17.46 -21.32
CA VAL A 356 5.05 17.32 -19.87
C VAL A 356 3.77 16.56 -19.55
N VAL A 357 3.91 15.47 -18.80
CA VAL A 357 2.79 14.67 -18.31
C VAL A 357 2.82 14.70 -16.79
N ALA A 358 1.81 15.28 -16.14
CA ALA A 358 1.81 15.46 -14.70
C ALA A 358 0.46 15.09 -14.07
N PRO A 359 0.43 14.66 -12.78
CA PRO A 359 -0.82 14.54 -12.06
C PRO A 359 -1.56 15.89 -12.03
N THR A 360 -2.87 15.91 -12.27
CA THR A 360 -3.71 17.14 -12.26
C THR A 360 -3.50 17.95 -10.97
N ALA A 361 -3.46 17.27 -9.83
CA ALA A 361 -3.28 17.88 -8.52
C ALA A 361 -1.89 18.49 -8.28
N LYS A 362 -0.88 18.11 -9.09
CA LYS A 362 0.52 18.49 -8.89
C LYS A 362 1.06 19.41 -9.97
N LEU A 363 0.30 19.73 -11.01
CA LEU A 363 0.78 20.62 -12.05
C LEU A 363 0.66 22.10 -11.61
N GLY A 364 1.71 22.61 -10.97
CA GLY A 364 1.80 23.98 -10.50
C GLY A 364 1.88 25.03 -11.61
N ARG A 365 1.60 26.29 -11.24
CA ARG A 365 1.53 27.43 -12.16
C ARG A 365 2.83 27.62 -12.96
N GLY A 366 3.98 27.56 -12.29
CA GLY A 366 5.28 27.79 -12.93
C GLY A 366 5.59 26.79 -14.04
N LEU A 367 5.27 25.50 -13.84
CA LEU A 367 5.49 24.49 -14.88
C LEU A 367 4.52 24.68 -16.07
N ARG A 368 3.27 25.08 -15.82
CA ARG A 368 2.32 25.43 -16.91
C ARG A 368 2.83 26.60 -17.74
N GLU A 369 3.34 27.64 -17.07
CA GLU A 369 3.88 28.82 -17.73
C GLU A 369 5.13 28.50 -18.54
N ALA A 370 6.05 27.69 -17.99
CA ALA A 370 7.25 27.25 -18.71
C ALA A 370 6.92 26.44 -19.96
N VAL A 371 5.97 25.49 -19.89
CA VAL A 371 5.54 24.72 -21.06
C VAL A 371 4.90 25.62 -22.11
N ARG A 372 4.06 26.58 -21.69
CA ARG A 372 3.43 27.55 -22.60
C ARG A 372 4.46 28.45 -23.28
N GLU A 373 5.45 28.95 -22.55
CA GLU A 373 6.48 29.86 -23.05
C GLU A 373 7.30 29.25 -24.19
N VAL A 374 7.56 27.94 -24.12
CA VAL A 374 8.35 27.23 -25.14
C VAL A 374 7.50 26.52 -26.19
N ASN A 375 6.19 26.78 -26.23
CA ASN A 375 5.23 26.04 -27.07
C ASN A 375 5.35 24.51 -26.93
N GLY A 376 5.61 24.06 -25.69
CA GLY A 376 5.65 22.64 -25.35
C GLY A 376 4.26 22.03 -25.26
N ILE A 377 4.20 20.70 -25.18
CA ILE A 377 2.95 19.95 -25.07
C ILE A 377 2.74 19.55 -23.62
N LYS A 378 1.48 19.59 -23.16
CA LYS A 378 1.12 19.30 -21.78
C LYS A 378 -0.04 18.30 -21.75
N HIS A 379 0.07 17.30 -20.90
CA HIS A 379 -1.02 16.45 -20.47
C HIS A 379 -1.15 16.43 -18.95
N GLU A 380 -2.38 16.41 -18.46
CA GLU A 380 -2.69 16.20 -17.06
C GLU A 380 -3.32 14.82 -16.88
N PHE A 381 -2.91 14.05 -15.88
CA PHE A 381 -3.59 12.79 -15.56
C PHE A 381 -4.18 12.76 -14.14
N ALA A 382 -5.25 12.01 -13.99
CA ALA A 382 -5.90 11.74 -12.70
C ALA A 382 -6.40 10.30 -12.68
N LYS A 383 -6.63 9.74 -11.48
CA LYS A 383 -7.39 8.49 -11.37
C LYS A 383 -8.87 8.84 -11.18
N ASN A 384 -9.76 8.17 -11.91
CA ASN A 384 -11.20 8.27 -11.66
C ASN A 384 -11.59 7.47 -10.40
N ARG A 385 -12.89 7.49 -10.04
CA ARG A 385 -13.41 6.75 -8.87
C ARG A 385 -13.22 5.23 -8.97
N LEU A 386 -13.01 4.70 -10.18
CA LEU A 386 -12.77 3.28 -10.46
C LEU A 386 -11.28 2.95 -10.53
N GLY A 387 -10.40 3.90 -10.17
CA GLY A 387 -8.95 3.73 -10.27
C GLY A 387 -8.36 3.88 -11.67
N LYS A 388 -9.17 3.99 -12.73
CA LYS A 388 -8.69 4.12 -14.11
C LYS A 388 -7.98 5.45 -14.35
N LEU A 389 -6.87 5.41 -15.09
CA LEU A 389 -6.12 6.61 -15.47
C LEU A 389 -6.90 7.41 -16.53
N LEU A 390 -7.23 8.64 -16.17
CA LEU A 390 -7.71 9.67 -17.07
C LEU A 390 -6.52 10.51 -17.51
N LEU A 391 -6.40 10.79 -18.81
CA LEU A 391 -5.47 11.75 -19.38
C LEU A 391 -6.28 12.87 -20.05
N ASP A 392 -6.04 14.10 -19.64
CA ASP A 392 -6.82 15.30 -19.98
C ASP A 392 -8.33 15.09 -19.78
N GLY A 393 -8.68 14.42 -18.68
CA GLY A 393 -10.07 14.10 -18.33
C GLY A 393 -10.68 12.93 -19.12
N LYS A 394 -9.96 12.32 -20.06
CA LYS A 394 -10.43 11.18 -20.85
C LYS A 394 -9.82 9.87 -20.37
N PRO A 395 -10.57 8.78 -20.24
CA PRO A 395 -10.00 7.48 -19.88
C PRO A 395 -9.00 7.04 -20.93
N LEU A 396 -7.82 6.61 -20.49
CA LEU A 396 -6.87 5.97 -21.38
C LEU A 396 -7.42 4.60 -21.82
N PRO A 397 -7.34 4.27 -23.12
CA PRO A 397 -7.74 2.95 -23.59
C PRO A 397 -6.89 1.89 -22.91
N VAL A 398 -7.53 0.83 -22.42
CA VAL A 398 -6.82 -0.35 -21.91
C VAL A 398 -6.21 -1.05 -23.13
N PRO A 399 -4.90 -1.30 -23.16
CA PRO A 399 -4.28 -1.98 -24.29
C PRO A 399 -4.97 -3.32 -24.56
N ALA A 400 -5.35 -3.59 -25.82
CA ALA A 400 -6.04 -4.83 -26.21
C ALA A 400 -5.25 -6.11 -25.84
N THR A 401 -3.92 -6.00 -25.69
CA THR A 401 -3.05 -7.09 -25.22
C THR A 401 -3.28 -7.52 -23.76
N LEU A 402 -4.13 -6.80 -23.00
CA LEU A 402 -4.58 -7.21 -21.66
C LEU A 402 -5.96 -7.87 -21.69
N VAL A 403 -6.68 -7.82 -22.82
CA VAL A 403 -8.06 -8.32 -22.96
C VAL A 403 -8.10 -9.68 -23.65
N ASN A 404 -7.11 -10.04 -24.48
CA ASN A 404 -7.08 -11.33 -25.20
C ASN A 404 -5.75 -12.07 -24.99
N ASN A 405 -5.74 -13.01 -24.05
CA ASN A 405 -4.82 -14.17 -24.07
C ASN A 405 -5.58 -15.50 -24.20
N ASN A 406 -6.90 -15.47 -24.43
CA ASN A 406 -7.66 -16.66 -24.78
C ASN A 406 -7.94 -16.64 -26.30
N PRO A 407 -7.59 -17.70 -27.05
CA PRO A 407 -8.06 -17.84 -28.42
C PRO A 407 -9.59 -17.92 -28.43
N PRO A 408 -10.27 -17.46 -29.50
CA PRO A 408 -11.71 -17.61 -29.62
C PRO A 408 -12.06 -19.10 -29.58
N LEU A 409 -12.94 -19.48 -28.66
CA LEU A 409 -13.51 -20.82 -28.58
C LEU A 409 -14.24 -21.12 -29.90
N GLU A 410 -13.76 -22.10 -30.65
CA GLU A 410 -14.53 -22.69 -31.74
C GLU A 410 -15.82 -23.33 -31.16
N PRO A 411 -16.94 -23.27 -31.88
CA PRO A 411 -18.18 -23.90 -31.44
C PRO A 411 -18.02 -25.43 -31.40
N CYS A 412 -18.24 -26.02 -30.22
CA CYS A 412 -18.30 -27.47 -30.05
C CYS A 412 -19.38 -28.09 -30.96
N PRO A 413 -19.06 -29.14 -31.75
CA PRO A 413 -20.09 -29.93 -32.41
C PRO A 413 -20.87 -30.76 -31.38
N ALA A 414 -22.16 -30.98 -31.68
CA ALA A 414 -23.06 -31.80 -30.86
C ALA A 414 -22.56 -33.26 -30.75
N PRO A 415 -22.87 -33.97 -29.64
CA PRO A 415 -22.34 -35.30 -29.42
C PRO A 415 -23.10 -36.34 -30.24
N GLU A 416 -22.40 -37.03 -31.13
CA GLU A 416 -22.86 -38.30 -31.72
C GLU A 416 -22.59 -39.46 -30.77
N ARG A 417 -23.55 -40.40 -30.76
CA ARG A 417 -23.59 -41.60 -29.93
C ARG A 417 -22.65 -42.70 -30.45
N GLU A 418 -22.08 -43.42 -29.48
CA GLU A 418 -21.66 -44.84 -29.49
C GLU A 418 -20.52 -45.31 -30.42
N ALA A 419 -19.44 -45.84 -29.82
CA ALA A 419 -19.10 -47.27 -29.92
C ALA A 419 -17.89 -47.63 -29.03
N SER A 420 -18.01 -48.77 -28.36
CA SER A 420 -17.04 -49.41 -27.48
C SER A 420 -15.87 -50.05 -28.23
N GLY A 421 -14.65 -49.86 -27.74
CA GLY A 421 -13.46 -50.67 -28.09
C GLY A 421 -12.27 -50.34 -27.17
N PRO A 422 -11.50 -51.34 -26.67
CA PRO A 422 -10.37 -51.08 -25.78
C PRO A 422 -9.08 -50.94 -26.58
N SER A 423 -8.35 -49.84 -26.40
CA SER A 423 -6.94 -49.78 -26.80
C SER A 423 -6.15 -48.80 -25.95
N SER A 424 -5.06 -49.34 -25.42
CA SER A 424 -4.02 -48.72 -24.64
C SER A 424 -3.17 -47.75 -25.47
N ALA A 425 -3.16 -46.48 -25.07
CA ALA A 425 -2.00 -45.60 -25.15
C ALA A 425 -2.27 -44.40 -24.24
N ALA A 426 -1.64 -44.39 -23.06
CA ALA A 426 -1.69 -43.29 -22.13
C ALA A 426 -1.04 -42.05 -22.76
N SER A 427 -1.87 -41.23 -23.42
CA SER A 427 -1.58 -39.82 -23.64
C SER A 427 -1.74 -39.11 -22.29
N PRO A 428 -0.85 -38.18 -21.90
CA PRO A 428 -1.05 -37.42 -20.67
C PRO A 428 -2.38 -36.69 -20.80
N SER A 429 -3.33 -37.12 -19.99
CA SER A 429 -4.67 -36.57 -19.88
C SER A 429 -4.57 -35.05 -19.78
N ASN A 430 -5.37 -34.35 -20.59
CA ASN A 430 -5.84 -33.01 -20.26
C ASN A 430 -6.17 -32.98 -18.77
N TYR A 431 -5.32 -32.35 -17.95
CA TYR A 431 -5.69 -32.01 -16.59
C TYR A 431 -6.85 -31.04 -16.74
N GLY A 432 -8.07 -31.57 -16.66
CA GLY A 432 -9.28 -30.77 -16.62
C GLY A 432 -9.06 -29.70 -15.57
N VAL A 433 -9.23 -28.44 -15.97
CA VAL A 433 -8.96 -27.32 -15.08
C VAL A 433 -9.89 -27.49 -13.89
N SER A 434 -9.29 -27.82 -12.75
CA SER A 434 -10.06 -28.16 -11.55
C SER A 434 -10.76 -26.91 -11.05
N GLU A 435 -12.08 -26.91 -10.98
CA GLU A 435 -12.85 -25.79 -10.43
C GLU A 435 -12.63 -25.63 -8.92
N LEU A 436 -12.94 -24.44 -8.40
CA LEU A 436 -12.76 -24.05 -7.01
C LEU A 436 -14.07 -23.48 -6.42
N ALA A 437 -14.52 -24.05 -5.30
CA ALA A 437 -15.58 -23.46 -4.47
C ALA A 437 -14.97 -22.74 -3.26
N VAL A 438 -15.49 -21.56 -2.92
CA VAL A 438 -14.93 -20.71 -1.85
C VAL A 438 -15.98 -20.38 -0.80
N PHE A 439 -15.69 -20.73 0.45
CA PHE A 439 -16.53 -20.48 1.63
C PHE A 439 -15.82 -19.51 2.56
N VAL A 440 -16.48 -18.40 2.90
CA VAL A 440 -15.86 -17.26 3.60
C VAL A 440 -16.53 -17.02 4.93
N ASP A 441 -15.79 -17.25 6.01
CA ASP A 441 -16.16 -16.82 7.34
C ASP A 441 -15.71 -15.37 7.55
N LEU A 442 -16.66 -14.44 7.40
CA LEU A 442 -16.35 -13.02 7.47
C LEU A 442 -16.04 -12.54 8.91
N GLU A 443 -16.45 -13.30 9.94
CA GLU A 443 -16.21 -12.92 11.34
C GLU A 443 -14.73 -13.11 11.70
N ASN A 444 -14.15 -14.22 11.26
CA ASN A 444 -12.75 -14.59 11.51
C ASN A 444 -11.73 -13.85 10.64
N LEU A 445 -12.16 -13.16 9.58
CA LEU A 445 -11.29 -12.44 8.65
C LEU A 445 -11.44 -10.92 8.81
N SER A 446 -11.00 -10.39 9.96
CA SER A 446 -11.08 -8.96 10.27
C SER A 446 -10.54 -8.03 9.16
N ARG A 447 -9.54 -8.48 8.38
CA ARG A 447 -8.94 -7.75 7.26
C ARG A 447 -9.65 -7.91 5.92
N LEU A 448 -10.47 -8.95 5.73
CA LEU A 448 -11.24 -9.19 4.50
C LEU A 448 -12.71 -8.77 4.63
N ARG A 449 -13.05 -7.95 5.62
CA ARG A 449 -14.40 -7.37 5.83
C ARG A 449 -14.87 -6.45 4.69
N ARG A 450 -14.04 -6.26 3.66
CA ARG A 450 -14.31 -5.41 2.51
C ARG A 450 -14.11 -6.24 1.24
N ALA A 451 -15.02 -6.05 0.29
CA ALA A 451 -15.07 -6.79 -0.95
C ALA A 451 -13.82 -6.65 -1.84
N PRO A 452 -13.20 -5.45 -2.00
CA PRO A 452 -11.99 -5.33 -2.83
C PRO A 452 -10.84 -6.23 -2.36
N GLU A 453 -10.64 -6.32 -1.06
CA GLU A 453 -9.62 -7.16 -0.47
C GLU A 453 -9.94 -8.65 -0.68
N LEU A 454 -11.20 -9.06 -0.58
CA LEU A 454 -11.61 -10.44 -0.87
C LEU A 454 -11.45 -10.78 -2.36
N LEU A 455 -11.83 -9.88 -3.27
CA LEU A 455 -11.68 -10.08 -4.73
C LEU A 455 -10.22 -10.34 -5.12
N LEU A 456 -9.27 -9.58 -4.57
CA LEU A 456 -7.85 -9.84 -4.79
C LEU A 456 -7.43 -11.24 -4.35
N ARG A 457 -8.02 -11.77 -3.27
CA ARG A 457 -7.74 -13.13 -2.80
C ARG A 457 -8.41 -14.19 -3.65
N LEU A 458 -9.59 -13.92 -4.18
CA LEU A 458 -10.23 -14.81 -5.16
C LEU A 458 -9.39 -14.91 -6.43
N GLU A 459 -8.86 -13.80 -6.94
CA GLU A 459 -7.95 -13.84 -8.09
C GLU A 459 -6.67 -14.64 -7.80
N ASP A 460 -6.08 -14.49 -6.60
CA ASP A 460 -4.89 -15.25 -6.19
C ASP A 460 -5.18 -16.75 -6.08
N LEU A 461 -6.36 -17.12 -5.56
CA LEU A 461 -6.81 -18.51 -5.46
C LEU A 461 -7.13 -19.09 -6.83
N GLU A 462 -7.78 -18.33 -7.69
CA GLU A 462 -8.17 -18.75 -9.04
C GLU A 462 -6.94 -19.13 -9.87
N ARG A 463 -5.90 -18.29 -9.82
CA ARG A 463 -4.64 -18.56 -10.52
C ARG A 463 -3.92 -19.81 -10.04
N GLN A 464 -4.10 -20.19 -8.77
CA GLN A 464 -3.38 -21.31 -8.14
C GLN A 464 -4.14 -22.63 -8.21
N PHE A 465 -5.47 -22.57 -8.06
CA PHE A 465 -6.29 -23.76 -7.86
C PHE A 465 -7.37 -23.93 -8.94
N GLY A 466 -7.45 -23.02 -9.92
CA GLY A 466 -8.39 -23.07 -11.03
C GLY A 466 -9.62 -22.17 -10.83
N PRO A 467 -10.53 -22.13 -11.82
CA PRO A 467 -11.62 -21.15 -11.91
C PRO A 467 -12.53 -21.23 -10.67
N VAL A 468 -12.81 -20.08 -10.08
CA VAL A 468 -13.74 -19.97 -8.96
C VAL A 468 -15.17 -20.08 -9.50
N CYS A 469 -15.83 -21.20 -9.24
CA CYS A 469 -17.20 -21.43 -9.71
C CYS A 469 -18.26 -20.89 -8.74
N GLU A 470 -17.94 -20.80 -7.44
CA GLU A 470 -18.84 -20.23 -6.44
C GLU A 470 -18.10 -19.56 -5.28
N VAL A 471 -18.69 -18.47 -4.76
CA VAL A 471 -18.23 -17.79 -3.55
C VAL A 471 -19.38 -17.60 -2.59
N ARG A 472 -19.30 -18.18 -1.40
CA ARG A 472 -20.32 -18.08 -0.37
C ARG A 472 -19.77 -17.36 0.85
N VAL A 473 -20.37 -16.24 1.23
CA VAL A 473 -19.92 -15.37 2.32
C VAL A 473 -20.92 -15.41 3.47
N TYR A 474 -20.44 -15.81 4.65
CA TYR A 474 -21.26 -16.00 5.84
C TYR A 474 -20.88 -14.94 6.87
N ALA A 475 -21.88 -14.26 7.42
CA ALA A 475 -21.68 -13.31 8.50
C ALA A 475 -22.98 -13.03 9.27
N ASN A 476 -22.85 -12.48 10.48
CA ASN A 476 -23.96 -11.80 11.13
C ASN A 476 -24.49 -10.61 10.29
N PRO A 477 -25.72 -10.12 10.58
CA PRO A 477 -26.40 -9.14 9.75
C PRO A 477 -25.65 -7.81 9.57
N ASP A 478 -24.94 -7.35 10.61
CA ASP A 478 -24.28 -6.04 10.59
C ASP A 478 -22.99 -6.09 9.77
N LEU A 479 -22.21 -7.16 9.94
CA LEU A 479 -21.01 -7.39 9.13
C LEU A 479 -21.36 -7.61 7.66
N LEU A 480 -22.40 -8.40 7.38
CA LEU A 480 -22.82 -8.68 6.01
C LEU A 480 -23.25 -7.41 5.29
N ARG A 481 -24.05 -6.54 5.93
CA ARG A 481 -24.44 -5.23 5.37
C ARG A 481 -23.24 -4.34 5.10
N SER A 482 -22.22 -4.35 5.97
CA SER A 482 -20.99 -3.58 5.74
C SER A 482 -20.23 -4.11 4.52
N PHE A 483 -20.13 -5.43 4.39
CA PHE A 483 -19.46 -6.09 3.27
C PHE A 483 -20.19 -5.84 1.96
N GLU A 484 -21.51 -6.06 1.93
CA GLU A 484 -22.39 -5.78 0.79
C GLU A 484 -22.24 -4.34 0.30
N ARG A 485 -22.15 -3.38 1.24
CA ARG A 485 -21.95 -1.97 0.87
C ARG A 485 -20.65 -1.70 0.13
N SER A 486 -19.65 -2.55 0.29
CA SER A 486 -18.34 -2.44 -0.31
C SER A 486 -18.19 -3.16 -1.66
N LEU A 487 -19.16 -3.97 -2.07
CA LEU A 487 -19.13 -4.64 -3.38
C LEU A 487 -19.17 -3.61 -4.53
N PRO A 488 -18.23 -3.68 -5.49
CA PRO A 488 -18.22 -2.78 -6.64
C PRO A 488 -19.36 -3.11 -7.60
N ASN A 489 -19.88 -2.09 -8.30
CA ASN A 489 -20.92 -2.22 -9.32
C ASN A 489 -22.16 -2.98 -8.84
N ARG A 490 -22.96 -2.36 -7.96
CA ARG A 490 -24.28 -2.87 -7.56
C ARG A 490 -25.25 -2.90 -8.76
N GLY A 491 -25.12 -3.89 -9.62
CA GLY A 491 -26.20 -4.36 -10.48
C GLY A 491 -26.93 -5.46 -9.72
N PRO A 492 -28.10 -5.20 -9.12
CA PRO A 492 -28.82 -6.24 -8.41
C PRO A 492 -29.42 -7.19 -9.45
N GLU A 493 -28.77 -8.33 -9.64
CA GLU A 493 -29.54 -9.55 -9.92
C GLU A 493 -29.85 -10.17 -8.55
N VAL A 494 -30.76 -9.54 -7.81
CA VAL A 494 -31.31 -10.14 -6.59
C VAL A 494 -32.17 -11.29 -7.08
N VAL A 495 -31.56 -12.46 -7.26
CA VAL A 495 -32.29 -13.69 -7.46
C VAL A 495 -32.83 -14.07 -6.09
N PRO A 496 -34.15 -13.99 -5.83
CA PRO A 496 -34.70 -14.55 -4.61
C PRO A 496 -34.38 -16.05 -4.63
N VAL A 497 -33.63 -16.52 -3.63
CA VAL A 497 -33.31 -17.94 -3.51
C VAL A 497 -34.35 -18.58 -2.58
N GLU A 498 -34.95 -19.67 -3.03
CA GLU A 498 -35.82 -20.50 -2.21
C GLU A 498 -35.01 -21.12 -1.07
N THR A 499 -35.46 -20.87 0.16
CA THR A 499 -34.84 -21.38 1.39
C THR A 499 -35.21 -22.84 1.58
N ASN A 500 -34.33 -23.75 1.20
CA ASN A 500 -34.39 -25.13 1.67
C ASN A 500 -33.64 -25.23 3.01
N GLY A 501 -34.37 -25.04 4.11
CA GLY A 501 -33.84 -25.19 5.47
C GLY A 501 -33.21 -23.92 6.06
N SER A 502 -32.57 -24.09 7.22
CA SER A 502 -32.07 -23.06 8.14
C SER A 502 -30.90 -22.20 7.63
N VAL A 503 -30.66 -22.12 6.31
CA VAL A 503 -29.65 -21.26 5.67
C VAL A 503 -30.37 -20.23 4.80
N ASN A 504 -30.51 -19.01 5.31
CA ASN A 504 -31.11 -17.92 4.55
C ASN A 504 -30.06 -17.29 3.63
N ILE A 505 -30.02 -17.72 2.35
CA ILE A 505 -29.31 -16.94 1.33
C ILE A 505 -30.10 -15.64 1.15
N VAL A 506 -29.50 -14.52 1.50
CA VAL A 506 -30.21 -13.23 1.52
C VAL A 506 -30.08 -12.51 0.21
N SER A 507 -28.96 -12.68 -0.48
CA SER A 507 -28.71 -12.00 -1.75
C SER A 507 -27.65 -12.72 -2.56
N ARG A 508 -27.84 -12.73 -3.88
CA ARG A 508 -26.85 -13.17 -4.87
C ARG A 508 -26.34 -11.96 -5.64
N TYR A 509 -25.03 -11.87 -5.86
CA TYR A 509 -24.39 -10.75 -6.55
C TYR A 509 -23.38 -11.26 -7.58
N ARG A 510 -23.41 -10.71 -8.79
CA ARG A 510 -22.34 -10.92 -9.77
C ARG A 510 -21.37 -9.76 -9.72
N VAL A 511 -20.08 -10.05 -9.45
CA VAL A 511 -19.02 -9.04 -9.40
C VAL A 511 -17.86 -9.48 -10.27
N GLY A 512 -17.76 -8.91 -11.46
CA GLY A 512 -16.86 -9.43 -12.49
C GLY A 512 -17.31 -10.82 -12.91
N ASP A 513 -16.39 -11.77 -12.87
CA ASP A 513 -16.64 -13.18 -13.21
C ASP A 513 -17.11 -14.02 -12.00
N TYR A 514 -17.12 -13.43 -10.80
CA TYR A 514 -17.49 -14.13 -9.57
C TYR A 514 -18.98 -14.02 -9.26
N LEU A 515 -19.59 -15.15 -8.89
CA LEU A 515 -20.93 -15.22 -8.32
C LEU A 515 -20.83 -15.33 -6.79
N PHE A 516 -21.28 -14.29 -6.10
CA PHE A 516 -21.32 -14.20 -4.64
C PHE A 516 -22.70 -14.55 -4.11
N ASP A 517 -22.78 -15.55 -3.24
CA ASP A 517 -23.91 -15.77 -2.36
C ASP A 517 -23.61 -15.15 -0.99
N LEU A 518 -24.45 -14.21 -0.55
CA LEU A 518 -24.36 -13.61 0.77
C LEU A 518 -25.36 -14.30 1.69
N ILE A 519 -24.82 -15.04 2.67
CA ILE A 519 -25.59 -15.81 3.64
C ILE A 519 -25.61 -15.06 4.96
N ARG A 520 -26.80 -14.63 5.36
CA ARG A 520 -27.02 -13.97 6.64
C ARG A 520 -27.29 -15.02 7.70
N VAL A 521 -26.44 -15.06 8.71
CA VAL A 521 -26.63 -15.92 9.86
C VAL A 521 -27.30 -15.13 10.99
N ASP A 522 -28.41 -15.65 11.49
CA ASP A 522 -29.01 -15.13 12.72
C ASP A 522 -28.30 -15.70 13.94
N THR A 523 -27.42 -14.88 14.52
CA THR A 523 -26.57 -15.29 15.64
C THR A 523 -27.28 -15.32 16.98
N THR A 524 -28.60 -15.12 17.04
CA THR A 524 -29.36 -15.22 18.30
C THR A 524 -29.48 -16.66 18.81
N GLY A 525 -29.42 -17.66 17.92
CA GLY A 525 -29.57 -19.08 18.26
C GLY A 525 -28.61 -20.02 17.54
N THR A 526 -27.74 -19.54 16.66
CA THR A 526 -26.78 -20.38 15.92
C THR A 526 -25.49 -19.62 15.68
N VAL A 527 -24.34 -20.29 15.77
CA VAL A 527 -23.04 -19.66 15.43
C VAL A 527 -22.78 -19.77 13.92
N VAL A 528 -22.06 -18.79 13.36
CA VAL A 528 -21.72 -18.76 11.93
C VAL A 528 -21.01 -20.05 11.50
N ASP A 529 -20.12 -20.55 12.34
CA ASP A 529 -19.36 -21.79 12.14
C ASP A 529 -20.25 -23.00 11.86
N ASP A 530 -21.33 -23.16 12.63
CA ASP A 530 -22.24 -24.29 12.50
C ASP A 530 -23.01 -24.23 11.18
N VAL A 531 -23.37 -23.01 10.75
CA VAL A 531 -24.04 -22.80 9.45
C VAL A 531 -23.10 -23.16 8.31
N ILE A 532 -21.84 -22.71 8.35
CA ILE A 532 -20.84 -23.05 7.33
C ILE A 532 -20.62 -24.57 7.30
N LYS A 533 -20.36 -25.19 8.46
CA LYS A 533 -20.11 -26.64 8.55
C LYS A 533 -21.26 -27.45 7.99
N ARG A 534 -22.51 -27.12 8.34
CA ARG A 534 -23.68 -27.81 7.83
C ARG A 534 -23.81 -27.66 6.33
N ASP A 535 -23.70 -26.43 5.83
CA ASP A 535 -23.89 -26.13 4.41
C ASP A 535 -22.80 -26.77 3.52
N VAL A 536 -21.54 -26.78 3.96
CA VAL A 536 -20.46 -27.49 3.25
C VAL A 536 -20.71 -29.00 3.23
N ARG A 537 -21.19 -29.60 4.34
CA ARG A 537 -21.49 -31.04 4.42
C ARG A 537 -22.64 -31.44 3.51
N GLU A 538 -23.74 -30.68 3.53
CA GLU A 538 -24.92 -30.96 2.72
C GLU A 538 -24.59 -30.92 1.23
N ARG A 539 -23.67 -30.04 0.83
CA ARG A 539 -23.27 -29.86 -0.56
C ARG A 539 -22.04 -30.66 -0.94
N LEU A 540 -21.44 -31.39 -0.01
CA LEU A 540 -20.09 -31.93 -0.18
C LEU A 540 -19.98 -32.77 -1.44
N SER A 541 -21.00 -33.57 -1.77
CA SER A 541 -21.03 -34.40 -3.00
C SER A 541 -21.04 -33.62 -4.31
N GLU A 542 -21.52 -32.37 -4.31
CA GLU A 542 -21.65 -31.48 -5.47
C GLU A 542 -20.48 -30.51 -5.63
N LEU A 543 -19.69 -30.31 -4.58
CA LEU A 543 -18.57 -29.37 -4.61
C LEU A 543 -17.48 -29.85 -5.58
N PRO A 544 -16.73 -28.92 -6.22
CA PRO A 544 -15.62 -29.28 -7.09
C PRO A 544 -14.47 -29.90 -6.30
N LYS A 545 -13.44 -30.37 -7.02
CA LYS A 545 -12.28 -31.05 -6.43
C LYS A 545 -11.54 -30.16 -5.42
N ASN A 546 -11.49 -28.84 -5.65
CA ASN A 546 -10.85 -27.89 -4.74
C ASN A 546 -11.91 -27.14 -3.92
N VAL A 547 -11.78 -27.15 -2.59
CA VAL A 547 -12.69 -26.46 -1.67
C VAL A 547 -11.89 -25.54 -0.76
N ALA A 548 -12.07 -24.23 -0.92
CA ALA A 548 -11.43 -23.23 -0.09
C ALA A 548 -12.31 -22.80 1.10
N LEU A 549 -11.75 -22.87 2.31
CA LEU A 549 -12.32 -22.28 3.53
C LEU A 549 -11.45 -21.11 3.97
N LEU A 550 -12.00 -19.90 3.88
CA LEU A 550 -11.35 -18.71 4.40
C LEU A 550 -11.79 -18.54 5.86
N THR A 551 -11.01 -19.11 6.79
CA THR A 551 -11.22 -19.03 8.24
C THR A 551 -9.91 -19.32 8.97
N GLY A 552 -9.79 -18.81 10.20
CA GLY A 552 -8.70 -19.13 11.12
C GLY A 552 -9.10 -20.09 12.25
N ASP A 553 -10.39 -20.40 12.39
CA ASP A 553 -10.92 -21.05 13.59
C ASP A 553 -10.58 -22.54 13.65
N ALA A 554 -10.12 -23.00 14.82
CA ALA A 554 -9.77 -24.38 15.07
C ALA A 554 -10.98 -25.33 14.97
N ASP A 555 -12.20 -24.81 15.14
CA ASP A 555 -13.42 -25.61 15.17
C ASP A 555 -13.80 -26.20 13.80
N PHE A 556 -13.13 -25.77 12.72
CA PHE A 556 -13.27 -26.34 11.38
C PHE A 556 -12.40 -27.58 11.11
N VAL A 557 -11.56 -28.02 12.05
CA VAL A 557 -10.67 -29.18 11.86
C VAL A 557 -11.42 -30.43 11.41
N GLN A 558 -12.60 -30.71 11.98
CA GLN A 558 -13.38 -31.88 11.60
C GLN A 558 -13.94 -31.76 10.18
N LEU A 559 -14.37 -30.56 9.76
CA LEU A 559 -14.87 -30.31 8.41
C LEU A 559 -13.76 -30.51 7.36
N ILE A 560 -12.53 -30.11 7.66
CA ILE A 560 -11.37 -30.33 6.76
C ILE A 560 -11.16 -31.82 6.47
N ARG A 561 -11.29 -32.66 7.49
CA ARG A 561 -11.15 -34.12 7.34
C ARG A 561 -12.26 -34.67 6.47
N GLU A 562 -13.50 -34.26 6.71
CA GLU A 562 -14.65 -34.67 5.91
C GLU A 562 -14.49 -34.25 4.43
N ILE A 563 -13.99 -33.04 4.16
CA ILE A 563 -13.66 -32.60 2.80
C ILE A 563 -12.65 -33.54 2.15
N ALA A 564 -11.58 -33.87 2.85
CA ALA A 564 -10.55 -34.77 2.33
C ALA A 564 -11.03 -36.21 2.15
N GLU A 565 -11.83 -36.73 3.07
CA GLU A 565 -12.47 -38.06 3.00
C GLU A 565 -13.44 -38.15 1.80
N SER A 566 -14.03 -37.04 1.38
CA SER A 566 -14.83 -36.94 0.14
C SER A 566 -13.98 -36.84 -1.14
N GLU A 567 -12.68 -37.13 -1.04
CA GLU A 567 -11.68 -37.02 -2.10
C GLU A 567 -11.53 -35.59 -2.65
N ARG A 568 -11.80 -34.56 -1.87
CA ARG A 568 -11.57 -33.15 -2.24
C ARG A 568 -10.32 -32.60 -1.58
N THR A 569 -9.72 -31.59 -2.18
CA THR A 569 -8.54 -30.92 -1.65
C THR A 569 -8.98 -29.71 -0.81
N PRO A 570 -8.83 -29.75 0.53
CA PRO A 570 -9.14 -28.60 1.36
C PRO A 570 -8.04 -27.54 1.23
N ILE A 571 -8.44 -26.30 0.93
CA ILE A 571 -7.56 -25.13 0.87
C ILE A 571 -7.98 -24.17 1.98
N ILE A 572 -7.11 -23.93 2.95
CA ILE A 572 -7.42 -23.06 4.09
C ILE A 572 -6.70 -21.74 3.93
N VAL A 573 -7.41 -20.64 4.11
CA VAL A 573 -6.86 -19.30 4.03
C VAL A 573 -7.18 -18.56 5.34
N ALA A 574 -6.15 -18.25 6.12
CA ALA A 574 -6.29 -17.66 7.45
C ALA A 574 -5.44 -16.41 7.61
N SER A 575 -5.89 -15.41 8.37
CA SER A 575 -5.04 -14.27 8.74
C SER A 575 -4.03 -14.69 9.81
N LEU A 576 -2.80 -14.17 9.76
CA LEU A 576 -1.75 -14.46 10.75
C LEU A 576 -2.22 -14.27 12.20
N GLY A 577 -3.11 -13.30 12.45
CA GLY A 577 -3.65 -13.03 13.79
C GLY A 577 -4.73 -14.00 14.25
N SER A 578 -5.38 -14.74 13.35
CA SER A 578 -6.45 -15.70 13.65
C SER A 578 -6.13 -17.14 13.27
N ALA A 579 -4.99 -17.40 12.61
CA ALA A 579 -4.62 -18.72 12.13
C ALA A 579 -4.34 -19.72 13.27
N SER A 580 -5.26 -20.67 13.47
CA SER A 580 -5.06 -21.78 14.39
C SER A 580 -4.01 -22.77 13.86
N GLN A 581 -2.98 -23.06 14.67
CA GLN A 581 -2.02 -24.12 14.37
C GLN A 581 -2.67 -25.50 14.26
N LYS A 582 -3.77 -25.75 14.98
CA LYS A 582 -4.49 -27.03 14.89
C LYS A 582 -5.13 -27.19 13.51
N LEU A 583 -5.72 -26.10 13.00
CA LEU A 583 -6.34 -26.06 11.68
C LEU A 583 -5.30 -26.28 10.57
N GLU A 584 -4.15 -25.61 10.68
CA GLU A 584 -3.03 -25.75 9.73
C GLU A 584 -2.49 -27.18 9.68
N ARG A 585 -2.24 -27.80 10.83
CA ARG A 585 -1.78 -29.19 10.87
C ARG A 585 -2.80 -30.14 10.26
N ALA A 586 -4.09 -29.94 10.54
CA ALA A 586 -5.15 -30.76 9.97
C ALA A 586 -5.22 -30.64 8.45
N ALA A 587 -5.15 -29.42 7.90
CA ALA A 587 -5.13 -29.19 6.45
C ALA A 587 -3.96 -29.92 5.78
N ILE A 588 -2.75 -29.79 6.31
CA ILE A 588 -1.54 -30.43 5.77
C ILE A 588 -1.64 -31.96 5.88
N GLN A 589 -2.09 -32.49 7.01
CA GLN A 589 -2.26 -33.94 7.20
C GLN A 589 -3.27 -34.56 6.24
N CYS A 590 -4.27 -33.78 5.81
CA CYS A 590 -5.28 -34.19 4.85
C CYS A 590 -4.84 -34.01 3.38
N GLY A 591 -3.56 -33.68 3.12
CA GLY A 591 -3.07 -33.41 1.76
C GLY A 591 -3.57 -32.09 1.16
N GLY A 592 -4.11 -31.20 2.00
CA GLY A 592 -4.59 -29.88 1.63
C GLY A 592 -3.50 -28.81 1.61
N VAL A 593 -3.93 -27.56 1.43
CA VAL A 593 -3.06 -26.38 1.41
C VAL A 593 -3.48 -25.42 2.52
N PHE A 594 -2.50 -24.78 3.17
CA PHE A 594 -2.75 -23.72 4.16
C PHE A 594 -2.02 -22.44 3.78
N ILE A 595 -2.76 -21.35 3.58
CA ILE A 595 -2.28 -20.04 3.16
C ILE A 595 -2.45 -19.06 4.31
N ARG A 596 -1.33 -18.50 4.77
CA ARG A 596 -1.32 -17.45 5.79
C ARG A 596 -1.35 -16.08 5.14
N LEU A 597 -2.41 -15.31 5.40
CA LEU A 597 -2.51 -13.92 5.00
C LEU A 597 -1.79 -13.03 6.03
N PRO A 598 -0.96 -12.08 5.58
CA PRO A 598 -0.20 -11.21 6.47
C PRO A 598 -1.08 -10.35 7.38
#